data_AF-A0AA42E8A2-F1
#
_entry.id   AF-A0AA42E8A2-F1
#
_cell.length_a   1.000
_cell.length_b   1.000
_cell.length_c   1.000
_cell.angle_alpha   90.00
_cell.angle_beta   90.00
_cell.angle_gamma   90.00
#
_symmetry.space_group_name_H-M   'P 1'
#
loop_
_entity.id
_entity.type
_entity.pdbx_description
1 polymer ?
#
loop_
_entity_poly.entity_id
_entity_poly.type
_entity_poly.pdbx_seq_one_letter_code
_entity_poly.pdbx_strand_id
1 'polypeptide(L)'
;MNGAASTNDEVVRVGPALPRIAAATPLDGRKVAVTWRSGETRIVDLAPALESRRIYIPLRADDALFRTLRVSAHGDAIEWDGGLDVSAIWLDRLPPVAFDNADFRRAMDDLDMTLDGMAAQLEVSRRLVAGYRKDKPIPRHIALAVRYLVERQHRSR
;
A
#
# COMPACT_ATOMS: atom_id res chain seq x y z
N MET A 1 58.22 8.75 1.74
CA MET A 1 56.90 9.31 2.10
C MET A 1 55.88 8.79 1.12
N ASN A 2 55.15 7.72 1.46
CA ASN A 2 54.06 7.20 0.63
C ASN A 2 52.80 7.15 1.51
N GLY A 3 51.92 8.13 1.34
CA GLY A 3 50.60 8.13 1.96
C GLY A 3 49.65 7.29 1.12
N ALA A 4 49.32 6.09 1.60
CA ALA A 4 48.17 5.36 1.10
C ALA A 4 46.91 6.04 1.64
N ALA A 5 46.24 6.82 0.79
CA ALA A 5 44.93 7.34 1.10
C ALA A 5 43.93 6.17 1.07
N SER A 6 43.58 5.68 2.25
CA SER A 6 42.44 4.78 2.46
C SER A 6 41.17 5.60 2.27
N THR A 7 40.56 5.54 1.09
CA THR A 7 39.18 5.97 0.90
C THR A 7 38.28 4.99 1.65
N ASN A 8 37.98 5.31 2.90
CA ASN A 8 36.84 4.74 3.59
C ASN A 8 35.59 5.30 2.89
N ASP A 9 35.00 4.48 2.02
CA ASP A 9 33.63 4.67 1.53
C ASP A 9 32.68 4.45 2.71
N GLU A 10 32.58 5.46 3.56
CA GLU A 10 31.58 5.53 4.62
C GLU A 10 30.22 5.76 3.95
N VAL A 11 29.54 4.67 3.60
CA VAL A 11 28.17 4.71 3.07
C VAL A 11 27.25 5.17 4.18
N VAL A 12 27.01 6.48 4.26
CA VAL A 12 26.02 7.08 5.14
C VAL A 12 24.63 6.62 4.68
N ARG A 13 24.01 5.70 5.45
CA ARG A 13 22.61 5.34 5.25
C ARG A 13 21.72 6.42 5.86
N VAL A 14 21.10 7.23 5.00
CA VAL A 14 20.06 8.18 5.41
C VAL A 14 18.69 7.57 5.12
N GLY A 15 17.91 7.30 6.17
CA GLY A 15 16.52 6.85 6.08
C GLY A 15 16.30 5.33 6.18
N PRO A 16 15.02 4.88 6.22
CA PRO A 16 14.67 3.47 6.29
C PRO A 16 15.14 2.72 5.04
N ALA A 17 15.39 1.41 5.19
CA ALA A 17 15.81 0.56 4.09
C ALA A 17 14.79 0.62 2.94
N LEU A 18 15.28 0.74 1.70
CA LEU A 18 14.41 0.75 0.53
C LEU A 18 13.60 -0.55 0.46
N PRO A 19 12.27 -0.49 0.24
CA PRO A 19 11.46 -1.68 0.13
C PRO A 19 11.94 -2.51 -1.07
N ARG A 20 11.98 -3.83 -0.87
CA ARG A 20 12.38 -4.81 -1.88
C ARG A 20 11.33 -5.90 -1.96
N ILE A 21 10.90 -6.19 -3.17
CA ILE A 21 9.94 -7.25 -3.50
C ILE A 21 10.71 -8.58 -3.57
N ALA A 22 10.17 -9.58 -2.89
CA ALA A 22 10.62 -10.97 -2.97
C ALA A 22 9.81 -11.74 -4.02
N ALA A 23 8.50 -11.54 -4.03
CA ALA A 23 7.59 -12.16 -4.99
C ALA A 23 6.38 -11.25 -5.24
N ALA A 24 5.77 -11.39 -6.41
CA ALA A 24 4.50 -10.76 -6.73
C ALA A 24 3.63 -11.74 -7.50
N THR A 25 2.34 -11.77 -7.20
CA THR A 25 1.36 -12.64 -7.88
C THR A 25 0.18 -11.81 -8.34
N PRO A 26 -0.15 -11.81 -9.65
CA PRO A 26 -1.31 -11.11 -10.17
C PRO A 26 -2.59 -11.79 -9.70
N LEU A 27 -3.58 -10.98 -9.32
CA LEU A 27 -4.92 -11.40 -8.89
C LEU A 27 -5.98 -10.71 -9.76
N ASP A 28 -7.24 -11.12 -9.60
CA ASP A 28 -8.34 -10.55 -10.36
C ASP A 28 -8.58 -9.05 -10.04
N GLY A 29 -9.07 -8.31 -11.03
CA GLY A 29 -9.39 -6.89 -10.89
C GLY A 29 -8.16 -6.01 -10.70
N ARG A 30 -7.04 -6.33 -11.36
CA ARG A 30 -5.75 -5.60 -11.29
C ARG A 30 -5.15 -5.51 -9.90
N LYS A 31 -5.46 -6.49 -9.05
CA LYS A 31 -4.83 -6.63 -7.75
C LYS A 31 -3.54 -7.42 -7.87
N VAL A 32 -2.62 -7.17 -6.94
CA VAL A 32 -1.37 -7.91 -6.84
C VAL A 32 -1.13 -8.27 -5.37
N ALA A 33 -0.86 -9.54 -5.10
CA ALA A 33 -0.27 -9.95 -3.83
C ALA A 33 1.24 -9.73 -3.91
N VAL A 34 1.76 -8.77 -3.13
CA VAL A 34 3.18 -8.42 -3.08
C VAL A 34 3.77 -8.97 -1.80
N THR A 35 4.76 -9.85 -1.91
CA THR A 35 5.57 -10.33 -0.79
C THR A 35 6.87 -9.55 -0.76
N TRP A 36 7.11 -8.84 0.34
CA TRP A 36 8.33 -8.06 0.57
C TRP A 36 9.45 -8.95 1.11
N ARG A 37 10.71 -8.56 0.90
CA ARG A 37 11.88 -9.21 1.50
C ARG A 37 11.92 -9.12 3.03
N SER A 38 11.13 -8.22 3.62
CA SER A 38 10.89 -8.17 5.07
C SER A 38 10.02 -9.33 5.56
N GLY A 39 9.36 -10.07 4.66
CA GLY A 39 8.45 -11.18 4.96
C GLY A 39 6.97 -10.81 4.93
N GLU A 40 6.63 -9.52 5.01
CA GLU A 40 5.23 -9.07 4.90
C GLU A 40 4.66 -9.40 3.50
N THR A 41 3.43 -9.89 3.44
CA THR A 41 2.68 -9.98 2.19
C THR A 41 1.46 -9.06 2.25
N ARG A 42 1.30 -8.22 1.22
CA ARG A 42 0.21 -7.25 1.10
C ARG A 42 -0.48 -7.37 -0.24
N ILE A 43 -1.80 -7.40 -0.24
CA ILE A 43 -2.59 -7.27 -1.47
C ILE A 43 -2.83 -5.79 -1.73
N VAL A 44 -2.44 -5.32 -2.91
CA VAL A 44 -2.64 -3.94 -3.38
C VAL A 44 -3.52 -3.92 -4.63
N ASP A 45 -4.30 -2.85 -4.80
CA ASP A 45 -5.12 -2.62 -5.99
C ASP A 45 -4.42 -1.62 -6.91
N LEU A 46 -4.00 -2.09 -8.09
CA LEU A 46 -3.31 -1.25 -9.07
C LEU A 46 -4.28 -0.52 -10.00
N ALA A 47 -5.57 -0.89 -10.05
CA ALA A 47 -6.52 -0.32 -10.99
C ALA A 47 -6.53 1.22 -10.97
N PRO A 48 -6.57 1.92 -9.80
CA PRO A 48 -6.57 3.37 -9.77
C PRO A 48 -5.32 3.99 -10.43
N ALA A 49 -4.16 3.35 -10.29
CA ALA A 49 -2.91 3.87 -10.83
C ALA A 49 -2.75 3.58 -12.32
N LEU A 50 -3.18 2.40 -12.77
CA LEU A 50 -3.24 2.06 -14.18
C LEU A 50 -4.18 3.02 -14.93
N GLU A 51 -5.31 3.39 -14.32
CA GLU A 51 -6.24 4.37 -14.90
C GLU A 51 -5.67 5.79 -14.96
N SER A 52 -4.81 6.16 -13.99
CA SER A 52 -4.27 7.52 -13.86
C SER A 52 -3.24 7.90 -14.93
N ARG A 53 -2.59 6.94 -15.61
CA ARG A 53 -1.53 7.24 -16.61
C ARG A 53 -1.74 6.49 -17.92
N ARG A 54 -1.58 7.20 -19.05
CA ARG A 54 -1.80 6.64 -20.40
C ARG A 54 -0.84 5.52 -20.78
N ILE A 55 0.39 5.53 -20.25
CA ILE A 55 1.37 4.47 -20.51
C ILE A 55 0.88 3.09 -20.10
N TYR A 56 0.00 3.02 -19.09
CA TYR A 56 -0.56 1.78 -18.58
C TYR A 56 -1.87 1.35 -19.27
N ILE A 57 -2.31 2.02 -20.34
CA ILE A 57 -3.52 1.63 -21.10
C ILE A 57 -3.53 0.14 -21.46
N PRO A 58 -2.43 -0.47 -21.95
CA PRO A 58 -2.42 -1.89 -22.27
C PRO A 58 -2.80 -2.78 -21.07
N LEU A 59 -2.33 -2.43 -19.88
CA LEU A 59 -2.60 -3.17 -18.65
C LEU A 59 -4.01 -2.98 -18.10
N ARG A 60 -4.84 -2.08 -18.65
CA ARG A 60 -6.20 -1.84 -18.13
C ARG A 60 -7.16 -2.96 -18.53
N ALA A 61 -7.14 -3.34 -19.80
CA ALA A 61 -8.08 -4.30 -20.37
C ALA A 61 -7.45 -5.66 -20.75
N ASP A 62 -6.13 -5.72 -20.94
CA ASP A 62 -5.46 -6.97 -21.31
C ASP A 62 -5.08 -7.79 -20.06
N ASP A 63 -5.91 -8.77 -19.75
CA ASP A 63 -5.68 -9.71 -18.66
C ASP A 63 -4.49 -10.64 -18.89
N ALA A 64 -4.23 -11.02 -20.14
CA ALA A 64 -3.12 -11.89 -20.47
C ALA A 64 -1.81 -11.15 -20.22
N LEU A 65 -1.69 -9.92 -20.72
CA LEU A 65 -0.54 -9.06 -20.46
C LEU A 65 -0.38 -8.80 -18.96
N PHE A 66 -1.44 -8.41 -18.24
CA PHE A 66 -1.31 -8.15 -16.80
C PHE A 66 -0.79 -9.36 -16.01
N ARG A 67 -1.17 -10.57 -16.42
CA ARG A 67 -0.73 -11.83 -15.78
C ARG A 67 0.73 -12.20 -16.10
N THR A 68 1.39 -11.56 -17.07
CA THR A 68 2.84 -11.75 -17.33
C THR A 68 3.74 -10.98 -16.36
N LEU A 69 3.15 -10.35 -15.34
CA LEU A 69 3.81 -9.70 -14.23
C LEU A 69 5.03 -10.49 -13.74
N ARG A 70 6.16 -9.81 -13.61
CA ARG A 70 7.40 -10.34 -13.01
C ARG A 70 8.01 -9.33 -12.06
N VAL A 71 8.75 -9.81 -11.07
CA VAL A 71 9.57 -8.95 -10.20
C VAL A 71 10.88 -8.65 -10.92
N SER A 72 11.33 -7.39 -10.88
CA SER A 72 12.62 -6.99 -11.45
C SER A 72 13.79 -7.74 -10.80
N ALA A 73 14.93 -7.84 -11.49
CA ALA A 73 16.11 -8.56 -10.96
C ALA A 73 16.58 -8.03 -9.59
N HIS A 74 16.43 -6.73 -9.35
CA HIS A 74 16.80 -6.10 -8.09
C HIS A 74 15.68 -6.08 -7.04
N GLY A 75 14.47 -6.54 -7.40
CA GLY A 75 13.29 -6.49 -6.53
C GLY A 75 12.82 -5.07 -6.24
N ASP A 76 13.18 -4.11 -7.08
CA ASP A 76 12.84 -2.69 -6.92
C ASP A 76 11.66 -2.25 -7.79
N ALA A 77 11.13 -3.14 -8.62
CA ALA A 77 9.93 -2.93 -9.41
C ALA A 77 9.19 -4.25 -9.71
N ILE A 78 7.94 -4.10 -10.12
CA ILE A 78 7.19 -5.09 -10.87
C ILE A 78 7.18 -4.65 -12.33
N GLU A 79 7.41 -5.57 -13.25
CA GLU A 79 7.55 -5.30 -14.68
C GLU A 79 6.61 -6.17 -15.51
N TRP A 80 6.27 -5.64 -16.68
CA TRP A 80 5.60 -6.32 -17.77
C TRP A 80 6.38 -6.12 -19.07
N ASP A 81 6.00 -6.85 -20.11
CA ASP A 81 6.56 -6.63 -21.44
C ASP A 81 6.15 -5.25 -21.98
N GLY A 82 6.93 -4.75 -22.95
CA GLY A 82 6.73 -3.40 -23.50
C GLY A 82 7.30 -2.27 -22.66
N GLY A 83 8.20 -2.57 -21.70
CA GLY A 83 8.89 -1.56 -20.89
C GLY A 83 7.99 -0.91 -19.83
N LEU A 84 6.95 -1.61 -19.40
CA LEU A 84 6.03 -1.14 -18.37
C LEU A 84 6.49 -1.63 -17.01
N ASP A 85 6.60 -0.72 -16.05
CA ASP A 85 7.00 -1.04 -14.69
C ASP A 85 6.23 -0.23 -13.64
N VAL A 86 6.24 -0.74 -12.42
CA VAL A 86 5.73 -0.07 -11.23
C VAL A 86 6.73 -0.28 -10.09
N SER A 87 7.22 0.82 -9.51
CA SER A 87 8.28 0.76 -8.51
C SER A 87 7.82 0.18 -7.17
N ALA A 88 8.72 -0.55 -6.50
CA ALA A 88 8.55 -1.08 -5.16
C ALA A 88 8.26 0.02 -4.14
N ILE A 89 8.92 1.18 -4.25
CA ILE A 89 8.70 2.33 -3.36
C ILE A 89 7.25 2.82 -3.45
N TRP A 90 6.69 2.86 -4.65
CA TRP A 90 5.33 3.31 -4.85
C TRP A 90 4.31 2.25 -4.39
N LEU A 91 4.57 0.98 -4.66
CA LEU A 91 3.75 -0.14 -4.19
C LEU A 91 3.69 -0.22 -2.65
N ASP A 92 4.80 0.04 -1.97
CA ASP A 92 4.89 0.03 -0.50
C ASP A 92 4.02 1.11 0.16
N ARG A 93 3.79 2.22 -0.57
CA ARG A 93 2.90 3.31 -0.13
C ARG A 93 1.43 3.03 -0.41
N LEU A 94 1.11 2.02 -1.22
CA LEU A 94 -0.29 1.66 -1.44
C LEU A 94 -0.85 0.99 -0.19
N PRO A 95 -2.05 1.40 0.24
CA PRO A 95 -2.66 0.79 1.39
C PRO A 95 -3.26 -0.57 0.95
N PRO A 96 -3.37 -1.56 1.86
CA PRO A 96 -3.89 -2.88 1.51
C PRO A 96 -5.31 -2.81 0.95
N VAL A 97 -5.69 -3.74 0.07
CA VAL A 97 -7.07 -3.83 -0.46
C VAL A 97 -8.07 -4.13 0.66
N ALA A 98 -7.69 -5.03 1.56
CA ALA A 98 -8.49 -5.36 2.72
C ALA A 98 -8.43 -4.19 3.73
N PHE A 99 -9.60 -3.69 4.09
CA PHE A 99 -9.82 -2.92 5.31
C PHE A 99 -11.12 -3.43 5.91
N ASP A 100 -11.00 -4.32 6.88
CA ASP A 100 -12.12 -5.06 7.42
C ASP A 100 -12.63 -4.49 8.76
N ASN A 101 -13.65 -5.12 9.31
CA ASN A 101 -14.24 -4.71 10.59
C ASN A 101 -13.24 -4.81 11.76
N ALA A 102 -12.23 -5.68 11.71
CA ALA A 102 -11.17 -5.75 12.71
C ALA A 102 -10.20 -4.56 12.57
N ASP A 103 -9.84 -4.18 11.34
CA ASP A 103 -9.09 -2.96 11.07
C ASP A 103 -9.81 -1.72 11.59
N PHE A 104 -11.12 -1.63 11.36
CA PHE A 104 -11.92 -0.50 11.86
C PHE A 104 -11.99 -0.44 13.38
N ARG A 105 -12.10 -1.58 14.06
CA ARG A 105 -12.03 -1.62 15.53
C ARG A 105 -10.68 -1.13 16.03
N ARG A 106 -9.58 -1.67 15.49
CA ARG A 106 -8.23 -1.23 15.85
C ARG A 106 -8.04 0.25 15.62
N ALA A 107 -8.48 0.77 14.47
CA ALA A 107 -8.39 2.19 14.18
C ALA A 107 -9.19 3.05 15.17
N MET A 108 -10.39 2.61 15.60
CA MET A 108 -11.13 3.31 16.64
C MET A 108 -10.37 3.33 17.97
N ASP A 109 -9.76 2.21 18.34
CA ASP A 109 -9.00 2.07 19.57
C ASP A 109 -7.71 2.93 19.51
N ASP A 110 -6.98 2.93 18.39
CA ASP A 110 -5.77 3.75 18.17
C ASP A 110 -6.06 5.27 18.22
N LEU A 111 -7.21 5.67 17.70
CA LEU A 111 -7.70 7.05 17.68
C LEU A 111 -8.36 7.48 19.00
N ASP A 112 -8.49 6.59 19.98
CA ASP A 112 -9.27 6.79 21.22
C ASP A 112 -10.71 7.29 20.96
N MET A 113 -11.34 6.83 19.86
CA MET A 113 -12.65 7.31 19.43
C MET A 113 -13.81 6.47 19.95
N THR A 114 -14.83 7.15 20.47
CA THR A 114 -16.15 6.56 20.74
C THR A 114 -16.94 6.38 19.44
N LEU A 115 -18.07 5.64 19.49
CA LEU A 115 -18.98 5.55 18.34
C LEU A 115 -19.48 6.93 17.90
N ASP A 116 -19.76 7.81 18.86
CA ASP A 116 -20.23 9.17 18.60
C ASP A 116 -19.11 10.06 18.03
N GLY A 117 -17.90 9.94 18.56
CA GLY A 117 -16.74 10.66 18.04
C GLY A 117 -16.40 10.28 16.61
N MET A 118 -16.32 8.97 16.31
CA MET A 118 -16.05 8.49 14.96
C MET A 118 -17.19 8.83 13.99
N ALA A 119 -18.44 8.84 14.44
CA ALA A 119 -19.59 9.26 13.64
C ALA A 119 -19.51 10.73 13.24
N ALA A 120 -19.16 11.60 14.19
CA ALA A 120 -18.93 13.02 13.93
C ALA A 120 -17.74 13.21 12.97
N GLN A 121 -16.64 12.49 13.18
CA GLN A 121 -15.43 12.60 12.37
C GLN A 121 -15.62 12.16 10.91
N LEU A 122 -16.42 11.11 10.69
CA LEU A 122 -16.72 10.57 9.36
C LEU A 122 -17.98 11.17 8.72
N GLU A 123 -18.68 12.08 9.42
CA GLU A 123 -19.94 12.69 8.99
C GLU A 123 -21.01 11.66 8.61
N VAL A 124 -21.14 10.60 9.42
CA VAL A 124 -22.14 9.55 9.23
C VAL A 124 -22.93 9.27 10.51
N SER A 125 -24.05 8.54 10.41
CA SER A 125 -24.81 8.18 11.60
C SER A 125 -24.02 7.26 12.55
N ARG A 126 -24.18 7.47 13.86
CA ARG A 126 -23.68 6.57 14.92
C ARG A 126 -24.06 5.10 14.68
N ARG A 127 -25.28 4.85 14.21
CA ARG A 127 -25.76 3.49 13.88
C ARG A 127 -24.92 2.85 12.77
N LEU A 128 -24.49 3.63 11.79
CA LEU A 128 -23.65 3.14 10.70
C LEU A 128 -22.25 2.75 11.21
N VAL A 129 -21.65 3.59 12.07
CA VAL A 129 -20.39 3.28 12.76
C VAL A 129 -20.50 2.01 13.60
N ALA A 130 -21.58 1.86 14.38
CA ALA A 130 -21.83 0.64 15.14
C ALA A 130 -21.93 -0.61 14.25
N GLY A 131 -22.55 -0.46 13.07
CA GLY A 131 -22.57 -1.51 12.05
C GLY A 131 -21.17 -1.88 11.56
N TYR A 132 -20.32 -0.90 11.22
CA TYR A 132 -18.93 -1.13 10.81
C TYR A 132 -18.06 -1.70 11.94
N ARG A 133 -18.31 -1.34 13.20
CA ARG A 133 -17.62 -1.95 14.34
C ARG A 133 -18.05 -3.42 14.56
N LYS A 134 -19.16 -3.86 13.98
CA LYS A 134 -19.68 -5.23 14.12
C LYS A 134 -19.30 -6.10 12.92
N ASP A 135 -20.07 -6.04 11.86
CA ASP A 135 -20.00 -7.00 10.75
C ASP A 135 -20.41 -6.40 9.41
N LYS A 136 -20.88 -5.14 9.39
CA LYS A 136 -21.25 -4.48 8.16
C LYS A 136 -20.00 -4.25 7.32
N PRO A 137 -19.94 -4.72 6.06
CA PRO A 137 -18.79 -4.48 5.18
C PRO A 137 -18.46 -2.99 5.08
N ILE A 138 -17.17 -2.67 5.11
CA ILE A 138 -16.69 -1.29 5.12
C ILE A 138 -16.56 -0.81 3.68
N PRO A 139 -17.29 0.24 3.28
CA PRO A 139 -17.12 0.84 1.97
C PRO A 139 -15.71 1.43 1.80
N ARG A 140 -15.17 1.36 0.58
CA ARG A 140 -13.82 1.83 0.27
C ARG A 140 -13.55 3.27 0.70
N HIS A 141 -14.51 4.19 0.53
CA HIS A 141 -14.35 5.58 0.93
C HIS A 141 -14.26 5.76 2.46
N ILE A 142 -14.98 4.93 3.23
CA ILE A 142 -14.87 4.91 4.70
C ILE A 142 -13.49 4.39 5.11
N ALA A 143 -13.03 3.30 4.50
CA ALA A 143 -11.70 2.76 4.76
C ALA A 143 -10.59 3.79 4.49
N LEU A 144 -10.69 4.53 3.38
CA LEU A 144 -9.74 5.60 3.04
C LEU A 144 -9.77 6.74 4.08
N ALA A 145 -10.97 7.18 4.48
CA ALA A 145 -11.11 8.22 5.50
C ALA A 145 -10.50 7.79 6.84
N VAL A 146 -10.78 6.57 7.31
CA VAL A 146 -10.24 6.05 8.57
C VAL A 146 -8.72 5.91 8.52
N ARG A 147 -8.17 5.40 7.42
CA ARG A 147 -6.72 5.32 7.22
C ARG A 147 -6.04 6.69 7.29
N TYR A 148 -6.66 7.70 6.68
CA TYR A 148 -6.15 9.07 6.74
C TYR A 148 -6.11 9.61 8.18
N LEU A 149 -7.14 9.34 8.99
CA LEU A 149 -7.19 9.76 10.39
C LEU A 149 -6.06 9.13 11.22
N VAL A 150 -5.88 7.81 11.07
CA VAL A 150 -4.81 7.07 11.77
C VAL A 150 -3.42 7.57 11.37
N GLU A 151 -3.15 7.72 10.07
CA GLU A 151 -1.87 8.22 9.57
C GLU A 151 -1.57 9.64 10.07
N ARG A 152 -2.59 10.51 10.12
CA ARG A 152 -2.45 11.86 10.66
C ARG A 152 -2.10 11.86 12.14
N GLN A 153 -2.72 11.00 12.95
CA GLN A 153 -2.41 10.90 14.37
C GLN A 153 -0.97 10.42 14.62
N HIS A 154 -0.51 9.42 13.86
CA HIS A 154 0.87 8.94 13.95
C HIS A 154 1.90 10.02 13.59
N ARG A 155 1.61 10.90 12.64
CA ARG A 155 2.50 12.03 12.29
C ARG A 155 2.51 13.15 13.32
N SER A 156 1.49 13.25 14.16
CA SER A 156 1.39 14.27 15.22
C SER A 156 2.04 13.87 16.55
N ARG A 157 2.54 12.64 16.66
CA ARG A 157 3.31 12.13 17.80
C ARG A 157 4.79 12.17 17.46
#